data_AF-A0A960NLZ2-F1
#
_entry.id   AF-A0A960NLZ2-F1
#
_cell.length_a   1.000
_cell.length_b   1.000
_cell.length_c   1.000
_cell.angle_alpha   90.00
_cell.angle_beta   90.00
_cell.angle_gamma   90.00
#
_symmetry.space_group_name_H-M   'P 1'
#
loop_
_entity.id
_entity.type
_entity.pdbx_description
1 polymer ?
#
loop_
_entity_poly.entity_id
_entity_poly.type
_entity_poly.pdbx_seq_one_letter_code
_entity_poly.pdbx_strand_id
1 'polypeptide(L)'
;RAYHFPVSSIKGVTGNPLSAAGPLQVAACLLAMRDGRVPPTANYEVPDPWCDLDYVPNEPRSMDLHRALVNLHGLGGGNSSLIIEQVRSASTCFKSVASPRWPPPSSSASSSS
;
A
#
# COMPACT_ATOMS: atom_id res chain seq x y z
N ARG A 1 -22.27 8.34 1.82
CA ARG A 1 -21.10 8.22 0.89
C ARG A 1 -20.31 6.91 1.07
N ALA A 2 -20.58 6.06 2.07
CA ALA A 2 -19.86 4.78 2.27
C ALA A 2 -20.09 3.74 1.15
N TYR A 3 -21.30 3.67 0.60
CA TYR A 3 -21.71 2.72 -0.46
C TYR A 3 -20.93 2.77 -1.78
N HIS A 4 -20.06 3.77 -1.96
CA HIS A 4 -19.23 3.89 -3.17
C HIS A 4 -17.82 3.29 -3.00
N PHE A 5 -17.46 2.86 -1.79
CA PHE A 5 -16.17 2.25 -1.54
C PHE A 5 -16.30 0.72 -1.52
N PRO A 6 -15.51 0.00 -2.33
CA PRO A 6 -15.45 -1.45 -2.23
C PRO A 6 -14.82 -1.85 -0.90
N VAL A 7 -15.39 -2.88 -0.28
CA VAL A 7 -14.90 -3.53 0.92
C VAL A 7 -14.62 -4.98 0.57
N SER A 8 -13.50 -5.53 1.03
CA SER A 8 -13.17 -6.94 0.74
C SER A 8 -12.53 -7.61 1.94
N SER A 9 -12.76 -8.91 2.11
CA SER A 9 -12.10 -9.71 3.15
C SER A 9 -11.42 -10.95 2.56
N ILE A 10 -10.09 -11.01 2.68
CA ILE A 10 -9.29 -12.18 2.26
C ILE A 10 -9.49 -13.39 3.19
N LYS A 11 -10.11 -13.19 4.36
CA LYS A 11 -10.30 -14.26 5.36
C LYS A 11 -11.20 -15.38 4.85
N GLY A 12 -12.06 -15.12 3.87
CA GLY A 12 -12.86 -16.17 3.21
C GLY A 12 -12.00 -17.25 2.55
N VAL A 13 -10.79 -16.90 2.11
CA VAL A 13 -9.83 -17.83 1.50
C VAL A 13 -8.77 -18.27 2.51
N THR A 14 -8.20 -17.34 3.28
CA THR A 14 -7.02 -17.60 4.12
C THR A 14 -7.36 -18.04 5.55
N GLY A 15 -8.63 -17.94 5.95
CA GLY A 15 -9.01 -18.03 7.36
C GLY A 15 -8.51 -16.84 8.19
N ASN A 16 -8.57 -16.98 9.53
CA ASN A 16 -8.08 -15.99 10.48
C ASN A 16 -6.84 -16.50 11.24
N PRO A 17 -5.61 -16.26 10.75
CA PRO A 17 -4.39 -16.79 11.35
C PRO A 17 -3.92 -16.01 12.60
N LEU A 18 -4.87 -15.50 13.39
CA LEU A 18 -4.64 -14.79 14.66
C LEU A 18 -3.61 -13.66 14.53
N SER A 19 -2.44 -13.80 15.15
CA SER A 19 -1.36 -12.81 15.14
C SER A 19 -0.87 -12.47 13.73
N ALA A 20 -0.95 -13.41 12.78
CA ALA A 20 -0.55 -13.18 11.40
C ALA A 20 -1.64 -12.53 10.54
N ALA A 21 -2.88 -12.38 11.05
CA ALA A 21 -4.00 -11.83 10.27
C ALA A 21 -3.78 -10.36 9.90
N GLY A 22 -3.09 -9.60 10.76
CA GLY A 22 -2.72 -8.21 10.50
C GLY A 22 -1.78 -8.07 9.31
N PRO A 23 -0.55 -8.60 9.42
CA PRO A 23 0.43 -8.56 8.34
C PRO A 23 -0.09 -9.13 7.01
N LEU A 24 -0.89 -10.21 7.05
CA LEU A 24 -1.42 -10.83 5.83
C LEU A 24 -2.40 -9.91 5.09
N GLN A 25 -3.28 -9.21 5.81
CA GLN A 25 -4.19 -8.24 5.21
C GLN A 25 -3.44 -7.03 4.64
N VAL A 26 -2.40 -6.57 5.33
CA VAL A 26 -1.53 -5.49 4.81
C VAL A 26 -0.81 -5.92 3.54
N ALA A 27 -0.23 -7.13 3.52
CA ALA A 27 0.44 -7.66 2.35
C ALA A 27 -0.52 -7.80 1.16
N ALA A 28 -1.72 -8.33 1.37
CA ALA A 28 -2.74 -8.43 0.34
C ALA A 28 -3.18 -7.05 -0.18
N CYS A 29 -3.31 -6.06 0.71
CA CYS A 29 -3.64 -4.68 0.34
C CYS A 29 -2.54 -4.06 -0.56
N LEU A 30 -1.27 -4.24 -0.20
CA LEU A 30 -0.14 -3.76 -1.00
C LEU A 30 -0.08 -4.44 -2.38
N LEU A 31 -0.35 -5.75 -2.45
CA LEU A 31 -0.43 -6.48 -3.71
C LEU A 31 -1.62 -6.00 -4.56
N ALA A 32 -2.77 -5.75 -3.94
CA ALA A 32 -3.94 -5.21 -4.61
C ALA A 32 -3.64 -3.83 -5.23
N MET A 33 -2.96 -2.95 -4.48
CA MET A 33 -2.49 -1.64 -4.98
C MET A 33 -1.49 -1.78 -6.12
N ARG A 34 -0.53 -2.71 -6.01
CA ARG A 34 0.49 -2.95 -7.04
C ARG A 34 -0.13 -3.45 -8.34
N ASP A 35 -1.05 -4.41 -8.23
CA ASP A 35 -1.62 -5.13 -9.37
C ASP A 35 -2.90 -4.45 -9.92
N GLY A 36 -3.42 -3.44 -9.22
CA GLY A 36 -4.66 -2.75 -9.57
C GLY A 36 -5.88 -3.66 -9.51
N ARG A 37 -5.92 -4.60 -8.56
CA ARG A 37 -6.98 -5.62 -8.42
C ARG A 37 -7.37 -5.82 -6.97
N VAL A 38 -8.61 -5.50 -6.62
CA VAL A 38 -9.19 -5.77 -5.31
C VAL A 38 -9.48 -7.26 -5.19
N PRO A 39 -9.01 -7.93 -4.12
CA PRO A 39 -9.30 -9.34 -3.90
C PRO A 39 -10.80 -9.55 -3.63
N PRO A 40 -11.36 -10.71 -4.00
CA PRO A 40 -12.75 -11.02 -3.71
C PRO A 40 -12.97 -11.32 -2.23
N THR A 41 -14.18 -11.05 -1.76
CA THR A 41 -14.73 -11.74 -0.58
C THR A 41 -15.28 -13.09 -1.06
N ALA A 42 -14.51 -14.15 -0.82
CA ALA A 42 -14.89 -15.51 -1.18
C ALA A 42 -16.04 -16.03 -0.31
N ASN A 43 -16.78 -17.00 -0.84
CA ASN A 43 -17.92 -17.67 -0.20
C ASN A 43 -19.10 -16.72 0.12
N TYR A 44 -19.27 -15.68 -0.68
CA TYR A 44 -20.39 -14.75 -0.54
C TYR A 44 -21.56 -15.23 -1.41
N GLU A 45 -22.45 -16.05 -0.83
CA GLU A 45 -23.59 -16.66 -1.55
C GLU A 45 -24.93 -16.01 -1.18
N VAL A 46 -25.15 -15.79 0.11
CA VAL A 46 -26.40 -15.25 0.65
C VAL A 46 -26.13 -13.87 1.23
N PRO A 47 -26.67 -12.79 0.63
CA PRO A 47 -26.49 -11.45 1.15
C PRO A 47 -27.26 -11.27 2.46
N ASP A 48 -26.61 -10.65 3.45
CA ASP A 48 -27.22 -10.31 4.74
C ASP A 48 -27.90 -8.92 4.65
N PRO A 49 -29.17 -8.77 5.05
CA PRO A 49 -29.90 -7.48 5.00
C PRO A 49 -29.26 -6.33 5.78
N TRP A 50 -28.42 -6.62 6.77
CA TRP A 50 -27.68 -5.62 7.54
C TRP A 50 -26.29 -5.32 6.97
N CYS A 51 -25.82 -6.14 6.04
CA CYS A 51 -24.57 -5.96 5.33
C CYS A 51 -24.87 -5.46 3.90
N ASP A 52 -25.03 -4.15 3.75
CA ASP A 52 -25.51 -3.50 2.52
C ASP A 52 -24.42 -2.75 1.73
N LEU A 53 -23.14 -2.98 2.06
CA LEU A 53 -21.99 -2.42 1.35
C LEU A 53 -21.60 -3.24 0.12
N ASP A 54 -20.70 -2.69 -0.69
CA ASP A 54 -20.12 -3.39 -1.83
C ASP A 54 -18.96 -4.29 -1.39
N TYR A 55 -19.24 -5.59 -1.18
CA TYR A 55 -18.28 -6.55 -0.63
C TYR A 55 -17.33 -7.21 -1.65
N VAL A 56 -17.37 -6.82 -2.93
CA VAL A 56 -16.59 -7.47 -4.02
C VAL A 56 -16.76 -9.00 -3.99
N PRO A 57 -17.97 -9.53 -4.21
CA PRO A 57 -18.27 -10.94 -3.96
C PRO A 57 -17.66 -11.86 -5.02
N ASN A 58 -17.00 -12.93 -4.56
CA ASN A 58 -16.50 -14.10 -5.31
C ASN A 58 -15.46 -13.86 -6.40
N GLU A 59 -15.52 -12.76 -7.15
CA GLU A 59 -14.60 -12.42 -8.24
C GLU A 59 -13.76 -11.17 -7.95
N PRO A 60 -12.45 -11.18 -8.25
CA PRO A 60 -11.60 -10.02 -8.08
C PRO A 60 -12.02 -8.89 -9.01
N ARG A 61 -11.96 -7.65 -8.53
CA ARG A 61 -12.31 -6.46 -9.32
C ARG A 61 -11.10 -5.63 -9.67
N SER A 62 -10.88 -5.35 -10.95
CA SER A 62 -9.83 -4.44 -11.39
C SER A 62 -10.21 -2.99 -11.08
N MET A 63 -9.33 -2.27 -10.38
CA MET A 63 -9.44 -0.83 -10.17
C MET A 63 -8.11 -0.21 -9.73
N ASP A 64 -7.93 1.07 -10.01
CA ASP A 64 -6.77 1.83 -9.54
C ASP A 64 -6.94 2.18 -8.04
N LEU A 65 -6.02 1.67 -7.22
CA LEU A 65 -6.06 1.77 -5.76
C LEU A 65 -4.92 2.65 -5.28
N HIS A 66 -5.22 3.93 -5.02
CA HIS A 66 -4.23 4.85 -4.46
C HIS A 66 -4.21 4.85 -2.94
N ARG A 67 -5.36 4.62 -2.31
CA ARG A 67 -5.52 4.67 -0.85
C ARG A 67 -6.45 3.55 -0.44
N ALA A 68 -6.10 2.88 0.65
CA ALA A 68 -6.95 1.86 1.24
C ALA A 68 -6.91 1.94 2.76
N LEU A 69 -8.03 1.57 3.37
CA LEU A 69 -8.16 1.36 4.80
C LEU A 69 -8.10 -0.14 5.08
N VAL A 70 -7.18 -0.56 5.94
CA VAL A 70 -7.07 -1.94 6.43
C VAL A 70 -7.56 -1.98 7.87
N ASN A 71 -8.66 -2.68 8.11
CA ASN A 71 -9.21 -2.85 9.46
C ASN A 71 -8.79 -4.19 10.07
N LEU A 72 -8.28 -4.16 11.31
CA LEU A 72 -7.74 -5.30 12.03
C LEU A 72 -8.46 -5.46 13.37
N HIS A 73 -9.08 -6.61 13.59
CA HIS A 73 -9.72 -6.96 14.85
C HIS A 73 -8.96 -8.10 15.51
N GLY A 74 -8.46 -7.85 16.71
CA GLY A 74 -7.78 -8.82 17.56
C GLY A 74 -8.75 -9.54 18.49
N LEU A 75 -8.35 -10.74 18.93
CA LEU A 75 -9.06 -11.45 19.99
C LEU A 75 -8.98 -10.64 21.29
N GLY A 76 -10.10 -10.51 22.01
CA GLY A 76 -10.17 -9.69 23.23
C GLY A 76 -10.63 -8.24 23.03
N GLY A 77 -11.14 -7.89 21.83
CA GLY A 77 -11.80 -6.61 21.59
C GLY A 77 -10.89 -5.47 21.13
N GLY A 78 -9.61 -5.74 20.86
CA GLY A 78 -8.69 -4.75 20.30
C GLY A 78 -8.95 -4.50 18.81
N ASN A 79 -9.20 -3.24 18.44
CA ASN A 79 -9.42 -2.85 17.05
C ASN A 79 -8.35 -1.85 16.62
N SER A 80 -7.70 -2.12 15.49
CA SER A 80 -6.67 -1.27 14.90
C SER A 80 -6.99 -1.02 13.43
N SER A 81 -6.75 0.20 12.96
CA SER A 81 -6.99 0.60 11.58
C SER A 81 -5.76 1.27 10.99
N LEU A 82 -5.42 0.94 9.75
CA LEU A 82 -4.28 1.51 9.04
C LEU A 82 -4.75 2.07 7.70
N ILE A 83 -4.33 3.30 7.40
CA ILE A 83 -4.48 3.87 6.05
C ILE A 83 -3.16 3.69 5.33
N ILE A 84 -3.22 3.05 4.16
CA ILE A 84 -2.07 2.85 3.28
C ILE A 84 -2.31 3.72 2.05
N GLU A 85 -1.28 4.45 1.64
CA GLU A 85 -1.29 5.26 0.42
C GLU A 85 -0.11 4.86 -0.46
N GLN A 86 -0.41 4.65 -1.75
CA GLN A 86 0.61 4.42 -2.76
C GLN A 86 1.45 5.69 -2.94
N VAL A 87 2.76 5.57 -2.80
CA VAL A 87 3.67 6.69 -3.04
C VAL A 87 3.61 7.04 -4.52
N ARG A 88 3.07 8.23 -4.82
CA ARG A 88 3.20 8.79 -6.16
C ARG A 88 4.64 9.26 -6.30
N SER A 89 5.38 8.66 -7.22
CA SER A 89 6.62 9.27 -7.66
C SER A 89 6.24 10.57 -8.35
N ALA A 90 6.31 11.69 -7.63
CA ALA A 90 6.64 12.92 -8.29
C ALA A 90 7.91 12.64 -9.09
N SER A 91 7.99 13.10 -10.33
CA SER A 91 9.22 13.06 -11.09
C SER A 91 10.27 13.77 -10.25
N THR A 92 11.07 13.01 -9.49
CA THR A 92 12.22 13.54 -8.80
C THR A 92 13.18 13.87 -9.92
N CYS A 93 13.05 15.08 -10.47
CA CYS A 93 14.17 15.75 -11.09
C CYS A 93 15.18 15.90 -9.94
N PHE A 94 15.97 14.86 -9.74
CA PHE A 94 17.13 14.88 -8.88
C PHE A 94 18.03 15.90 -9.58
N LYS A 95 17.90 17.17 -9.21
CA LYS A 95 18.88 18.18 -9.57
C LYS A 95 20.16 17.65 -8.97
N SER A 96 21.00 17.06 -9.81
CA SER A 96 22.39 16.80 -9.52
C SER A 96 22.91 18.10 -8.93
N VAL A 97 23.14 18.12 -7.61
CA VAL A 97 23.98 19.16 -7.05
C VAL A 97 25.33 18.87 -7.65
N ALA A 98 25.72 19.68 -8.64
CA ALA A 98 27.07 19.61 -9.17
C ALA A 98 28.00 19.79 -7.98
N SER A 99 28.78 18.75 -7.67
CA SER A 99 29.81 18.79 -6.65
C SER A 99 30.67 20.05 -6.89
N PRO A 100 30.98 20.87 -5.86
CA PRO A 100 31.84 22.03 -6.05
C PRO A 100 33.18 21.56 -6.64
N ARG A 101 33.45 21.99 -7.88
CA ARG A 101 34.71 21.71 -8.57
C ARG A 101 35.80 22.53 -7.90
N TRP A 102 36.53 21.92 -6.97
CA TRP A 102 37.70 22.54 -6.36
C TRP A 102 38.76 22.81 -7.45
N PRO A 103 39.33 24.02 -7.55
CA PRO A 103 40.41 24.27 -8.50
C PRO A 103 41.68 23.53 -8.06
N PRO A 104 42.46 22.95 -8.98
CA PRO A 104 43.71 22.28 -8.64
C PRO A 104 44.71 23.28 -8.02
N PRO A 105 45.55 22.85 -7.06
CA PRO A 105 46.56 23.71 -6.46
C PRO A 105 47.57 24.15 -7.52
N SER A 106 47.83 25.46 -7.59
CA SER A 106 48.85 26.06 -8.45
C SER A 106 50.24 25.63 -7.99
N SER A 107 50.95 24.84 -8.81
CA SER A 107 52.36 24.55 -8.62
C SER A 107 53.20 25.77 -9.00
N SER A 108 53.61 26.57 -8.02
CA SER A 108 54.68 27.56 -8.21
C SER A 108 56.03 26.83 -8.16
N ALA A 109 56.56 26.47 -9.33
CA ALA A 109 57.96 26.07 -9.47
C ALA A 109 58.82 27.33 -9.48
N SER A 110 59.49 27.62 -8.37
CA SER A 110 60.57 28.62 -8.31
C SER A 110 61.84 28.00 -8.87
N SER A 111 62.19 28.34 -10.11
CA SER A 111 63.53 28.12 -10.67
C SER A 111 64.43 29.28 -10.25
N SER A 112 65.33 29.03 -9.31
CA SER A 112 66.44 29.93 -9.00
C SER A 112 67.63 29.60 -9.89
N SER A 113 68.14 30.59 -10.61
CA SER A 113 69.49 30.63 -11.20
C SER A 113 70.05 32.02 -10.93
#